data_AF-A0A2G5TQ30-F1
#
_entry.id   AF-A0A2G5TQ30-F1
#
_cell.length_a   1.000
_cell.length_b   1.000
_cell.length_c   1.000
_cell.angle_alpha   90.00
_cell.angle_beta   90.00
_cell.angle_gamma   90.00
#
_symmetry.space_group_name_H-M   'P 1'
#
loop_
_entity.id
_entity.type
_entity.pdbx_description
1 polymer ?
#
loop_
_entity_poly.entity_id
_entity_poly.type
_entity_poly.pdbx_seq_one_letter_code
_entity_poly.pdbx_strand_id
1 'polypeptide(L)'
;MNYFRTFPLEKKPSKRKAETEEEATKRRAKDAERKRLKRAGETLEQLTVRRNKAAEYQRKRKSEETLERANSRKEKEAEHQRNVRSEETPEQAHLRKERDAEYQRSKMGQETLEQANLRKERDAEYQRNRLSQETPEQAHVRKERCAKNQKKKISEESSKQKEVRKDKEVERNRQKISNETEEEKKQRQNQDSQRKKSKRNDEDDTVKTARLTNRNAKLRESKASKSRAQKDMVFQESNVEEHYSGPLSEECSHCHARHFKDEVKGKKLDTITFCCGAGDVKLDDKFVDFPPLIKDLFVGSSDKFMNGRSKNFKTNIRQFNTAFATASLGATLDTPPGNGPYTFKIHGQVYHSVGPLHPPSGKTPKYGQIYFLDSRQAAEERMNAKSNTSCDKTIMEELIILMADINIFAKSFQMMGDVERREEEEAILNDREANPIRMVFDVDSPKLDLRRY
;
A
#
# COMPACT_ATOMS: atom_id res chain seq x y z
N MET A 1 48.68 -69.34 -91.28
CA MET A 1 48.84 -69.76 -89.88
C MET A 1 50.03 -69.04 -89.30
N ASN A 2 49.82 -68.12 -88.35
CA ASN A 2 50.83 -67.72 -87.37
C ASN A 2 50.10 -67.16 -86.15
N TYR A 3 50.31 -67.84 -85.01
CA TYR A 3 49.57 -67.71 -83.76
C TYR A 3 49.91 -66.38 -83.05
N PHE A 4 48.89 -65.58 -82.74
CA PHE A 4 49.01 -64.52 -81.74
C PHE A 4 49.12 -65.14 -80.34
N ARG A 5 50.27 -64.99 -79.68
CA ARG A 5 50.45 -65.27 -78.26
C ARG A 5 50.21 -63.99 -77.45
N THR A 6 49.06 -63.89 -76.81
CA THR A 6 48.79 -62.89 -75.77
C THR A 6 49.44 -63.33 -74.46
N PHE A 7 50.42 -62.57 -73.94
CA PHE A 7 50.92 -62.75 -72.57
C PHE A 7 50.03 -61.96 -71.60
N PRO A 8 49.41 -62.58 -70.58
CA PRO A 8 48.72 -61.84 -69.52
C PRO A 8 49.75 -61.21 -68.57
N LEU A 9 49.64 -59.90 -68.35
CA LEU A 9 50.35 -59.18 -67.28
C LEU A 9 49.71 -59.50 -65.92
N GLU A 10 49.92 -60.71 -65.42
CA GLU A 10 49.69 -61.01 -64.00
C GLU A 10 50.77 -60.30 -63.17
N LYS A 11 50.38 -59.22 -62.48
CA LYS A 11 51.23 -58.59 -61.46
C LYS A 11 51.56 -59.64 -60.39
N LYS A 12 52.80 -60.16 -60.40
CA LYS A 12 53.33 -61.06 -59.36
C LYS A 12 52.96 -60.51 -57.97
N PRO A 13 52.43 -61.32 -57.05
CA PRO A 13 52.13 -60.87 -55.70
C PRO A 13 53.40 -60.27 -55.09
N SER A 14 53.29 -59.02 -54.62
CA SER A 14 54.38 -58.31 -53.94
C SER A 14 55.06 -59.24 -52.94
N LYS A 15 56.40 -59.36 -52.94
CA LYS A 15 57.18 -60.16 -51.97
C LYS A 15 56.71 -59.96 -50.51
N ARG A 16 56.16 -58.79 -50.20
CA ARG A 16 55.53 -58.46 -48.91
C ARG A 16 54.31 -59.30 -48.50
N LYS A 17 53.61 -59.94 -49.45
CA LYS A 17 52.47 -60.83 -49.17
C LYS A 17 52.93 -62.23 -48.70
N ALA A 18 54.20 -62.57 -48.95
CA ALA A 18 54.81 -63.85 -48.59
C ALA A 18 55.87 -63.70 -47.47
N GLU A 19 56.04 -62.49 -46.91
CA GLU A 19 56.93 -62.24 -45.77
C GLU A 19 56.33 -62.88 -44.50
N THR A 20 57.17 -63.52 -43.69
CA THR A 20 56.79 -63.91 -42.33
C THR A 20 56.65 -62.67 -41.44
N GLU A 21 55.91 -62.75 -40.33
CA GLU A 21 55.77 -61.61 -39.41
C GLU A 21 57.14 -61.18 -38.84
N GLU A 22 58.08 -62.11 -38.67
CA GLU A 22 59.44 -61.81 -38.22
C GLU A 22 60.26 -61.03 -39.28
N GLU A 23 60.14 -61.38 -40.56
CA GLU A 23 60.76 -60.63 -41.65
C GLU A 23 60.12 -59.24 -41.82
N ALA A 24 58.80 -59.17 -41.68
CA ALA A 24 58.06 -57.92 -41.72
C ALA A 24 58.45 -56.98 -40.57
N THR A 25 58.63 -57.50 -39.35
CA THR A 25 59.07 -56.71 -38.19
C THR A 25 60.49 -56.18 -38.38
N LYS A 26 61.44 -57.02 -38.81
CA LYS A 26 62.82 -56.60 -39.13
C LYS A 26 62.87 -55.52 -40.21
N ARG A 27 62.06 -55.65 -41.27
CA ARG A 27 61.95 -54.63 -42.32
C ARG A 27 61.34 -53.32 -41.82
N ARG A 28 60.26 -53.38 -41.04
CA ARG A 28 59.64 -52.20 -40.41
C ARG A 28 60.63 -51.48 -39.49
N ALA A 29 61.44 -52.22 -38.73
CA ALA A 29 62.49 -51.67 -37.87
C ALA A 29 63.57 -50.92 -38.67
N LYS A 30 64.10 -51.52 -39.74
CA LYS A 30 65.08 -50.86 -40.63
C LYS A 30 64.52 -49.59 -41.29
N ASP A 31 63.24 -49.59 -41.70
CA ASP A 31 62.59 -48.40 -42.27
C ASP A 31 62.36 -47.31 -41.22
N ALA A 32 61.97 -47.69 -39.99
CA ALA A 32 61.82 -46.75 -38.87
C ALA A 32 63.16 -46.09 -38.52
N GLU A 33 64.24 -46.86 -38.47
CA GLU A 33 65.59 -46.36 -38.21
C GLU A 33 66.07 -45.39 -39.29
N ARG A 34 65.90 -45.74 -40.57
CA ARG A 34 66.22 -44.84 -41.70
C ARG A 34 65.44 -43.52 -41.60
N LYS A 35 64.14 -43.59 -41.28
CA LYS A 35 63.31 -42.39 -41.09
C LYS A 35 63.75 -41.58 -39.87
N ARG A 36 64.22 -42.22 -38.79
CA ARG A 36 64.78 -41.55 -37.60
C ARG A 36 66.02 -40.75 -37.97
N LEU A 37 66.98 -41.37 -38.65
CA LEU A 37 68.21 -40.70 -39.09
C LEU A 37 67.93 -39.53 -40.04
N LYS A 38 67.01 -39.72 -41.00
CA LYS A 38 66.59 -38.64 -41.89
C LYS A 38 65.98 -37.45 -41.13
N ARG A 39 65.12 -37.71 -40.13
CA ARG A 39 64.51 -36.66 -39.29
C ARG A 39 65.53 -35.96 -38.38
N ALA A 40 66.55 -36.66 -37.92
CA ALA A 40 67.60 -36.08 -37.09
C ALA A 40 68.44 -35.03 -37.84
N GLY A 41 68.57 -35.18 -39.17
CA GLY A 41 69.25 -34.22 -40.03
C GLY A 41 68.34 -33.15 -40.66
N GLU A 42 67.06 -33.05 -40.27
CA GLU A 42 66.15 -32.03 -40.81
C GLU A 42 66.48 -30.63 -40.27
N THR A 43 66.51 -29.62 -41.15
CA THR A 43 66.58 -28.22 -40.72
C THR A 43 65.23 -27.77 -40.13
N LEU A 44 65.22 -26.65 -39.39
CA LEU A 44 63.99 -26.11 -38.81
C LEU A 44 62.91 -25.84 -39.87
N GLU A 45 63.29 -25.31 -41.03
CA GLU A 45 62.38 -25.05 -42.15
C GLU A 45 61.83 -26.35 -42.77
N GLN A 46 62.67 -27.37 -42.93
CA GLN A 46 62.21 -28.68 -43.42
C GLN A 46 61.26 -29.35 -42.41
N LEU A 47 61.51 -29.18 -41.11
CA LEU A 47 60.66 -29.65 -40.04
C LEU A 47 59.30 -28.92 -40.04
N THR A 48 59.27 -27.59 -40.21
CA THR A 48 58.01 -26.83 -40.28
C THR A 48 57.19 -27.24 -41.50
N VAL A 49 57.81 -27.34 -42.68
CA VAL A 49 57.14 -27.80 -43.91
C VAL A 49 56.57 -29.21 -43.74
N ARG A 50 57.33 -30.14 -43.14
CA ARG A 50 56.83 -31.50 -42.88
C ARG A 50 55.67 -31.51 -41.89
N ARG A 51 55.73 -30.71 -40.82
CA ARG A 51 54.63 -30.57 -39.85
C ARG A 51 53.38 -29.98 -40.48
N ASN A 52 53.53 -28.96 -41.33
CA ASN A 52 52.42 -28.33 -42.04
C ASN A 52 51.76 -29.30 -43.02
N LYS A 53 52.55 -29.99 -43.86
CA LYS A 53 52.02 -31.03 -44.77
C LYS A 53 51.30 -32.16 -44.01
N ALA A 54 51.85 -32.58 -42.87
CA ALA A 54 51.19 -33.58 -42.03
C ALA A 54 49.88 -33.05 -41.42
N ALA A 55 49.85 -31.80 -40.96
CA ALA A 55 48.65 -31.17 -40.42
C ALA A 55 47.56 -30.99 -41.49
N GLU A 56 47.92 -30.58 -42.70
CA GLU A 56 47.01 -30.46 -43.85
C GLU A 56 46.40 -31.80 -44.24
N TYR A 57 47.22 -32.84 -44.36
CA TYR A 57 46.74 -34.20 -44.62
C TYR A 57 45.74 -34.66 -43.54
N GLN A 58 46.03 -34.37 -42.26
CA GLN A 58 45.14 -34.69 -41.16
C GLN A 58 43.83 -33.90 -41.20
N ARG A 59 43.87 -32.60 -41.56
CA ARG A 59 42.68 -31.77 -41.74
C ARG A 59 41.80 -32.33 -42.86
N LYS A 60 42.37 -32.61 -44.03
CA LYS A 60 41.65 -33.18 -45.18
C LYS A 60 41.02 -34.54 -44.85
N ARG A 61 41.79 -35.44 -44.21
CA ARG A 61 41.28 -36.75 -43.78
C ARG A 61 40.13 -36.64 -42.79
N LYS A 62 40.17 -35.64 -41.88
CA LYS A 62 39.09 -35.38 -40.91
C LYS A 62 37.88 -34.71 -41.54
N SER A 63 38.03 -33.87 -42.58
CA SER A 63 36.90 -33.25 -43.28
C SER A 63 36.13 -34.25 -44.15
N GLU A 64 36.79 -35.30 -44.62
CA GLU A 64 36.21 -36.39 -45.41
C GLU A 64 35.73 -37.57 -44.53
N GLU A 65 35.79 -37.44 -43.19
CA GLU A 65 35.45 -38.49 -42.24
C GLU A 65 33.92 -38.62 -42.09
N THR A 66 33.39 -39.85 -42.10
CA THR A 66 31.97 -40.09 -41.80
C THR A 66 31.68 -39.83 -40.31
N LEU A 67 30.43 -39.52 -39.98
CA LEU A 67 30.01 -39.26 -38.59
C LEU A 67 30.38 -40.43 -37.64
N GLU A 68 30.17 -41.67 -38.08
CA GLU A 68 30.50 -42.88 -37.32
C GLU A 68 32.00 -43.00 -37.03
N ARG A 69 32.85 -42.82 -38.05
CA ARG A 69 34.32 -42.86 -37.89
C ARG A 69 34.80 -41.71 -36.99
N ALA A 70 34.22 -40.52 -37.15
CA ALA A 70 34.53 -39.36 -36.31
C ALA A 70 34.15 -39.60 -34.84
N ASN A 71 33.01 -40.24 -34.58
CA ASN A 71 32.58 -40.60 -33.23
C ASN A 71 33.51 -41.66 -32.62
N SER A 72 33.83 -42.74 -33.35
CA SER A 72 34.78 -43.76 -32.88
C SER A 72 36.17 -43.19 -32.60
N ARG A 73 36.66 -42.26 -33.43
CA ARG A 73 37.94 -41.57 -33.18
C ARG A 73 37.88 -40.72 -31.91
N LYS A 74 36.82 -39.92 -31.73
CA LYS A 74 36.63 -39.09 -30.52
C LYS A 74 36.53 -39.95 -29.26
N GLU A 75 35.89 -41.12 -29.35
CA GLU A 75 35.76 -42.05 -28.24
C GLU A 75 37.11 -42.65 -27.83
N LYS A 76 37.91 -43.12 -28.81
CA LYS A 76 39.29 -43.60 -28.57
C LYS A 76 40.20 -42.50 -28.00
N GLU A 77 40.05 -41.27 -28.48
CA GLU A 77 40.80 -40.12 -27.97
C GLU A 77 40.40 -39.78 -26.52
N ALA A 78 39.10 -39.81 -26.21
CA ALA A 78 38.61 -39.62 -24.85
C ALA A 78 39.07 -40.74 -23.90
N GLU A 79 39.09 -41.99 -24.37
CA GLU A 79 39.62 -43.13 -23.62
C GLU A 79 41.10 -42.99 -23.32
N HIS A 80 41.91 -42.66 -24.33
CA HIS A 80 43.32 -42.39 -24.13
C HIS A 80 43.56 -41.27 -23.11
N GLN A 81 42.80 -40.18 -23.17
CA GLN A 81 42.88 -39.10 -22.17
C GLN A 81 42.47 -39.54 -20.77
N ARG A 82 41.48 -40.44 -20.62
CA ARG A 82 41.11 -41.02 -19.32
C ARG A 82 42.26 -41.83 -18.74
N ASN A 83 42.90 -42.68 -19.56
CA ASN A 83 44.02 -43.52 -19.11
C ASN A 83 45.24 -42.68 -18.71
N VAL A 84 45.58 -41.65 -19.50
CA VAL A 84 46.66 -40.72 -19.14
C VAL A 84 46.33 -40.02 -17.81
N ARG A 85 45.09 -39.58 -17.61
CA ARG A 85 44.66 -38.92 -16.36
C ARG A 85 44.64 -39.85 -15.15
N SER A 86 44.40 -41.15 -15.33
CA SER A 86 44.47 -42.12 -14.21
C SER A 86 45.89 -42.41 -13.75
N GLU A 87 46.88 -42.18 -14.62
CA GLU A 87 48.30 -42.35 -14.33
C GLU A 87 48.99 -41.04 -13.89
N GLU A 88 48.27 -39.91 -13.87
CA GLU A 88 48.82 -38.62 -13.43
C GLU A 88 49.21 -38.63 -11.94
N THR A 89 50.41 -38.13 -11.64
CA THR A 89 50.77 -37.85 -10.24
C THR A 89 49.95 -36.67 -9.69
N PRO A 90 49.81 -36.52 -8.35
CA PRO A 90 49.10 -35.38 -7.77
C PRO A 90 49.63 -34.01 -8.23
N GLU A 91 50.95 -33.87 -8.39
CA GLU A 91 51.60 -32.66 -8.88
C GLU A 91 51.28 -32.38 -10.36
N GLN A 92 51.35 -33.41 -11.21
CA GLN A 92 50.99 -33.28 -12.63
C GLN A 92 49.51 -32.92 -12.80
N ALA A 93 48.63 -33.53 -12.00
CA ALA A 93 47.21 -33.23 -11.98
C ALA A 93 46.94 -31.79 -11.49
N HIS A 94 47.71 -31.29 -10.52
CA HIS A 94 47.62 -29.91 -10.05
C HIS A 94 48.00 -28.92 -11.16
N LEU A 95 49.18 -29.09 -11.76
CA LEU A 95 49.67 -28.23 -12.83
C LEU A 95 48.73 -28.21 -14.05
N ARG A 96 48.13 -29.36 -14.40
CA ARG A 96 47.12 -29.42 -15.46
C ARG A 96 45.88 -28.62 -15.09
N LYS A 97 45.34 -28.80 -13.88
CA LYS A 97 44.16 -28.05 -13.41
C LYS A 97 44.43 -26.54 -13.34
N GLU A 98 45.63 -26.13 -12.94
CA GLU A 98 46.03 -24.73 -12.93
C GLU A 98 46.08 -24.14 -14.34
N ARG A 99 46.71 -24.84 -15.28
CA ARG A 99 46.76 -24.44 -16.70
C ARG A 99 45.36 -24.36 -17.32
N ASP A 100 44.51 -25.34 -17.04
CA ASP A 100 43.12 -25.35 -17.48
C ASP A 100 42.35 -24.14 -16.90
N ALA A 101 42.51 -23.87 -15.60
CA ALA A 101 41.87 -22.74 -14.95
C ALA A 101 42.38 -21.39 -15.49
N GLU A 102 43.68 -21.26 -15.78
CA GLU A 102 44.26 -20.08 -16.40
C GLU A 102 43.74 -19.85 -17.81
N TYR A 103 43.69 -20.91 -18.63
CA TYR A 103 43.09 -20.84 -19.95
C TYR A 103 41.62 -20.38 -19.89
N GLN A 104 40.83 -20.92 -18.96
CA GLN A 104 39.43 -20.47 -18.80
C GLN A 104 39.34 -19.01 -18.34
N ARG A 105 40.21 -18.56 -17.41
CA ARG A 105 40.26 -17.15 -16.99
C ARG A 105 40.59 -16.22 -18.17
N SER A 106 41.60 -16.58 -18.96
CA SER A 106 42.00 -15.81 -20.15
C SER A 106 40.88 -15.76 -21.18
N LYS A 107 40.26 -16.91 -21.47
CA LYS A 107 39.11 -17.02 -22.38
C LYS A 107 37.93 -16.15 -21.90
N MET A 108 37.56 -16.23 -20.62
CA MET A 108 36.48 -15.40 -20.05
C MET A 108 36.83 -13.90 -20.00
N GLY A 109 38.11 -13.55 -19.84
CA GLY A 109 38.57 -12.16 -19.88
C GLY A 109 38.53 -11.53 -21.27
N GLN A 110 38.56 -12.36 -22.32
CA GLN A 110 38.41 -11.93 -23.72
C GLN A 110 36.95 -11.99 -24.22
N GLU A 111 36.00 -12.45 -23.40
CA GLU A 111 34.59 -12.49 -23.78
C GLU A 111 34.02 -11.08 -23.94
N THR A 112 33.26 -10.87 -25.01
CA THR A 112 32.41 -9.68 -25.12
C THR A 112 31.28 -9.73 -24.08
N LEU A 113 30.66 -8.58 -23.79
CA LEU A 113 29.54 -8.51 -22.84
C LEU A 113 28.39 -9.45 -23.23
N GLU A 114 28.08 -9.53 -24.52
CA GLU A 114 27.03 -10.41 -25.06
C GLU A 114 27.37 -11.90 -24.86
N GLN A 115 28.60 -12.30 -25.19
CA GLN A 115 29.07 -13.67 -24.98
C GLN A 115 29.08 -14.04 -23.49
N ALA A 116 29.49 -13.12 -22.61
CA ALA A 116 29.47 -13.33 -21.18
C ALA A 116 28.03 -13.47 -20.63
N ASN A 117 27.08 -12.70 -21.15
CA ASN A 117 25.67 -12.82 -20.78
C ASN A 117 25.08 -14.16 -21.22
N LEU A 118 25.29 -14.58 -22.47
CA LEU A 118 24.84 -15.88 -22.97
C LEU A 118 25.42 -17.05 -22.17
N ARG A 119 26.69 -16.96 -21.75
CA ARG A 119 27.30 -17.97 -20.87
C ARG A 119 26.62 -18.00 -19.50
N LYS A 120 26.41 -16.84 -18.87
CA LYS A 120 25.72 -16.74 -17.57
C LYS A 120 24.27 -17.25 -17.64
N GLU A 121 23.57 -16.99 -18.73
CA GLU A 121 22.21 -17.48 -18.96
C GLU A 121 22.17 -19.00 -19.07
N ARG A 122 23.08 -19.58 -19.86
CA ARG A 122 23.22 -21.04 -20.00
C ARG A 122 23.59 -21.71 -18.68
N ASP A 123 24.51 -21.11 -17.93
CA ASP A 123 24.88 -21.60 -16.59
C ASP A 123 23.67 -21.54 -15.64
N ALA A 124 22.92 -20.45 -15.65
CA ALA A 124 21.72 -20.29 -14.83
C ALA A 124 20.62 -21.30 -15.22
N GLU A 125 20.43 -21.55 -16.52
CA GLU A 125 19.49 -22.54 -17.03
C GLU A 125 19.86 -23.97 -16.61
N TYR A 126 21.13 -24.34 -16.75
CA TYR A 126 21.62 -25.62 -16.26
C TYR A 126 21.36 -25.80 -14.76
N GLN A 127 21.59 -24.75 -13.96
CA GLN A 127 21.28 -24.79 -12.53
C GLN A 127 19.78 -24.93 -12.26
N ARG A 128 18.90 -24.22 -12.98
CA ARG A 128 17.44 -24.36 -12.85
C ARG A 128 17.00 -25.78 -13.15
N ASN A 129 17.46 -26.36 -14.25
CA ASN A 129 17.09 -27.71 -14.66
C ASN A 129 17.56 -28.74 -13.64
N ARG A 130 18.81 -28.63 -13.16
CA ARG A 130 19.32 -29.50 -12.09
C ARG A 130 18.51 -29.40 -10.80
N LEU A 131 18.11 -28.19 -10.41
CA LEU A 131 17.29 -27.96 -9.20
C LEU A 131 15.86 -28.47 -9.37
N SER A 132 15.30 -28.45 -10.59
CA SER A 132 13.96 -28.97 -10.86
C SER A 132 13.85 -30.48 -10.73
N GLN A 133 14.96 -31.19 -10.93
CA GLN A 133 15.06 -32.65 -10.83
C GLN A 133 15.55 -33.10 -9.43
N GLU A 134 15.77 -32.17 -8.49
CA GLU A 134 16.33 -32.45 -7.17
C GLU A 134 15.27 -33.10 -6.26
N THR A 135 15.61 -34.22 -5.60
CA THR A 135 14.71 -34.81 -4.60
C THR A 135 14.64 -33.96 -3.33
N PRO A 136 13.58 -34.07 -2.51
CA PRO A 136 13.47 -33.32 -1.25
C PRO A 136 14.67 -33.50 -0.32
N GLU A 137 15.23 -34.71 -0.24
CA GLU A 137 16.39 -35.06 0.58
C GLU A 137 17.68 -34.38 0.06
N GLN A 138 17.90 -34.42 -1.26
CA GLN A 138 19.04 -33.74 -1.89
C GLN A 138 18.94 -32.22 -1.71
N ALA A 139 17.74 -31.66 -1.83
CA ALA A 139 17.46 -30.25 -1.61
C ALA A 139 17.72 -29.84 -0.15
N HIS A 140 17.37 -30.70 0.82
CA HIS A 140 17.68 -30.47 2.23
C HIS A 140 19.20 -30.40 2.47
N VAL A 141 19.95 -31.41 2.00
CA VAL A 141 21.42 -31.45 2.12
C VAL A 141 22.08 -30.22 1.46
N ARG A 142 21.60 -29.81 0.28
CA ARG A 142 22.09 -28.60 -0.40
C ARG A 142 21.81 -27.34 0.41
N LYS A 143 20.58 -27.16 0.90
CA LYS A 143 20.18 -25.99 1.72
C LYS A 143 21.01 -25.93 3.00
N GLU A 144 21.24 -27.06 3.66
CA GLU A 144 22.05 -27.13 4.87
C GLU A 144 23.51 -26.73 4.60
N ARG A 145 24.10 -27.27 3.52
CA ARG A 145 25.46 -26.89 3.08
C ARG A 145 25.56 -25.40 2.73
N CYS A 146 24.57 -24.85 2.01
CA CYS A 146 24.51 -23.42 1.72
C CYS A 146 24.42 -22.58 3.01
N ALA A 147 23.61 -23.00 3.98
CA ALA A 147 23.49 -22.33 5.26
C ALA A 147 24.80 -22.38 6.07
N LYS A 148 25.49 -23.53 6.10
CA LYS A 148 26.82 -23.68 6.74
C LYS A 148 27.85 -22.74 6.11
N ASN A 149 27.93 -22.71 4.77
CA ASN A 149 28.84 -21.82 4.05
C ASN A 149 28.53 -20.34 4.30
N GLN A 150 27.24 -19.98 4.36
CA GLN A 150 26.82 -18.62 4.65
C GLN A 150 27.20 -18.20 6.08
N LYS A 151 27.01 -19.08 7.07
CA LYS A 151 27.43 -18.84 8.45
C LYS A 151 28.94 -18.61 8.54
N LYS A 152 29.74 -19.45 7.86
CA LYS A 152 31.20 -19.31 7.80
C LYS A 152 31.63 -17.97 7.20
N LYS A 153 31.00 -17.56 6.09
CA LYS A 153 31.24 -16.24 5.48
C LYS A 153 30.92 -15.08 6.41
N ILE A 154 29.84 -15.18 7.18
CA ILE A 154 29.43 -14.14 8.14
C ILE A 154 30.39 -14.12 9.35
N SER A 155 30.90 -15.26 9.81
CA SER A 155 31.87 -15.29 10.92
C SER A 155 33.24 -14.75 10.54
N GLU A 156 33.63 -14.87 9.28
CA GLU A 156 34.90 -14.36 8.73
C GLU A 156 34.79 -12.91 8.22
N GLU A 157 33.61 -12.27 8.38
CA GLU A 157 33.32 -10.94 7.86
C GLU A 157 34.03 -9.83 8.66
N SER A 158 34.70 -8.91 7.95
CA SER A 158 35.27 -7.72 8.59
C SER A 158 34.18 -6.75 9.08
N SER A 159 34.52 -5.89 10.06
CA SER A 159 33.57 -4.90 10.61
C SER A 159 32.92 -4.03 9.53
N LYS A 160 33.70 -3.55 8.55
CA LYS A 160 33.19 -2.73 7.42
C LYS A 160 32.22 -3.51 6.54
N GLN A 161 32.54 -4.77 6.21
CA GLN A 161 31.66 -5.61 5.40
C GLN A 161 30.34 -5.90 6.12
N LYS A 162 30.41 -6.14 7.44
CA LYS A 162 29.24 -6.39 8.29
C LYS A 162 28.26 -5.23 8.30
N GLU A 163 28.75 -4.01 8.40
CA GLU A 163 27.89 -2.82 8.34
C GLU A 163 27.24 -2.67 6.95
N VAL A 164 28.01 -2.82 5.86
CA VAL A 164 27.47 -2.82 4.49
C VAL A 164 26.39 -3.90 4.29
N ARG A 165 26.58 -5.10 4.86
CA ARG A 165 25.60 -6.18 4.78
C ARG A 165 24.31 -5.83 5.52
N LYS A 166 24.40 -5.25 6.73
CA LYS A 166 23.24 -4.82 7.51
C LYS A 166 22.49 -3.69 6.79
N ASP A 167 23.20 -2.70 6.24
CA ASP A 167 22.57 -1.59 5.53
C ASP A 167 21.79 -2.09 4.31
N LYS A 168 22.38 -3.00 3.52
CA LYS A 168 21.69 -3.67 2.40
C LYS A 168 20.50 -4.52 2.84
N GLU A 169 20.52 -5.06 4.05
CA GLU A 169 19.40 -5.83 4.60
C GLU A 169 18.26 -4.90 5.05
N VAL A 170 18.59 -3.81 5.74
CA VAL A 170 17.64 -2.77 6.15
C VAL A 170 16.96 -2.15 4.92
N GLU A 171 17.72 -1.79 3.90
CA GLU A 171 17.20 -1.19 2.68
C GLU A 171 16.26 -2.14 1.92
N ARG A 172 16.64 -3.42 1.77
CA ARG A 172 15.75 -4.43 1.17
C ARG A 172 14.46 -4.62 1.96
N ASN A 173 14.54 -4.61 3.29
CA ASN A 173 13.35 -4.73 4.14
C ASN A 173 12.46 -3.48 4.02
N ARG A 174 13.06 -2.29 3.91
CA ARG A 174 12.33 -1.04 3.69
C ARG A 174 11.58 -1.06 2.35
N GLN A 175 12.24 -1.49 1.28
CA GLN A 175 11.62 -1.60 -0.05
C GLN A 175 10.47 -2.62 -0.06
N LYS A 176 10.66 -3.78 0.59
CA LYS A 176 9.57 -4.76 0.75
C LYS A 176 8.36 -4.15 1.46
N ILE A 177 8.57 -3.47 2.58
CA ILE A 177 7.49 -2.83 3.34
C ILE A 177 6.82 -1.71 2.53
N SER A 178 7.57 -0.99 1.70
CA SER A 178 7.03 0.07 0.85
C SER A 178 6.14 -0.47 -0.28
N ASN A 179 6.44 -1.68 -0.76
CA ASN A 179 5.72 -2.32 -1.86
C ASN A 179 4.66 -3.32 -1.38
N GLU A 180 4.45 -3.44 -0.07
CA GLU A 180 3.44 -4.33 0.52
C GLU A 180 2.03 -3.88 0.16
N THR A 181 1.18 -4.84 -0.19
CA THR A 181 -0.27 -4.62 -0.26
C THR A 181 -0.86 -4.46 1.15
N GLU A 182 -2.05 -3.86 1.27
CA GLU A 182 -2.67 -3.67 2.59
C GLU A 182 -2.99 -5.01 3.30
N GLU A 183 -3.28 -6.08 2.55
CA GLU A 183 -3.51 -7.40 3.13
C GLU A 183 -2.21 -8.03 3.66
N GLU A 184 -1.12 -7.97 2.89
CA GLU A 184 0.21 -8.44 3.33
C GLU A 184 0.70 -7.65 4.55
N LYS A 185 0.47 -6.34 4.57
CA LYS A 185 0.79 -5.47 5.71
C LYS A 185 0.02 -5.88 6.96
N LYS A 186 -1.28 -6.19 6.84
CA LYS A 186 -2.11 -6.67 7.96
C LYS A 186 -1.61 -8.02 8.48
N GLN A 187 -1.24 -8.95 7.59
CA GLN A 187 -0.67 -10.23 7.96
C GLN A 187 0.67 -10.08 8.68
N ARG A 188 1.59 -9.25 8.16
CA ARG A 188 2.88 -8.95 8.80
C ARG A 188 2.68 -8.35 10.20
N GLN A 189 1.77 -7.39 10.35
CA GLN A 189 1.48 -6.79 11.65
C GLN A 189 0.92 -7.80 12.65
N ASN A 190 0.05 -8.72 12.20
CA ASN A 190 -0.46 -9.79 13.05
C ASN A 190 0.64 -10.75 13.49
N GLN A 191 1.50 -11.20 12.55
CA GLN A 191 2.65 -12.06 12.87
C GLN A 191 3.64 -11.39 13.83
N ASP A 192 3.96 -10.11 13.64
CA ASP A 192 4.85 -9.37 14.55
C ASP A 192 4.21 -9.18 15.94
N SER A 193 2.89 -8.94 15.99
CA SER A 193 2.13 -8.89 17.25
C SER A 193 2.18 -10.23 17.99
N GLN A 194 1.93 -11.34 17.30
CA GLN A 194 2.01 -12.69 17.86
C GLN A 194 3.42 -13.02 18.35
N ARG A 195 4.46 -12.70 17.57
CA ARG A 195 5.87 -12.89 17.98
C ARG A 195 6.21 -12.10 19.24
N LYS A 196 5.78 -10.83 19.29
CA LYS A 196 5.97 -9.98 20.47
C LYS A 196 5.20 -10.51 21.67
N LYS A 197 4.00 -11.07 21.48
CA LYS A 197 3.21 -11.69 22.54
C LYS A 197 3.90 -12.93 23.09
N SER A 198 4.39 -13.84 22.24
CA SER A 198 5.15 -15.02 22.68
C SER A 198 6.38 -14.61 23.49
N LYS A 199 7.18 -13.66 22.98
CA LYS A 199 8.35 -13.16 23.72
C LYS A 199 7.99 -12.60 25.11
N ARG A 200 6.85 -11.91 25.26
CA ARG A 200 6.39 -11.39 26.55
C ARG A 200 5.93 -12.48 27.51
N ASN A 201 5.48 -13.62 27.00
CA ASN A 201 5.09 -14.76 27.84
C ASN A 201 6.34 -15.48 28.36
N ASP A 202 7.42 -15.49 27.59
CA ASP A 202 8.70 -16.11 27.93
C ASP A 202 9.66 -15.16 28.70
N GLU A 203 9.19 -13.94 29.05
CA GLU A 203 9.98 -12.93 29.76
C GLU A 203 10.11 -13.27 31.26
N ASP A 204 11.33 -13.23 31.80
CA ASP A 204 11.60 -13.21 33.23
C ASP A 204 11.26 -11.83 33.85
N ASP A 205 11.04 -11.78 35.17
CA ASP A 205 10.56 -10.59 35.89
C ASP A 205 11.52 -9.39 35.80
N THR A 206 12.83 -9.66 35.71
CA THR A 206 13.86 -8.63 35.48
C THR A 206 13.71 -7.94 34.11
N VAL A 207 13.42 -8.71 33.07
CA VAL A 207 13.23 -8.21 31.70
C VAL A 207 11.89 -7.49 31.58
N LYS A 208 10.85 -8.03 32.22
CA LYS A 208 9.50 -7.46 32.27
C LYS A 208 9.49 -6.09 32.93
N THR A 209 10.17 -5.92 34.06
CA THR A 209 10.28 -4.63 34.75
C THR A 209 11.02 -3.60 33.90
N ALA A 210 12.16 -3.95 33.30
CA ALA A 210 12.89 -3.07 32.38
C ALA A 210 12.07 -2.66 31.14
N ARG A 211 11.22 -3.56 30.62
CA ARG A 211 10.31 -3.24 29.50
C ARG A 211 9.23 -2.25 29.93
N LEU A 212 8.64 -2.43 31.11
CA LEU A 212 7.58 -1.56 31.63
C LEU A 212 8.11 -0.16 31.99
N THR A 213 9.30 -0.06 32.58
CA THR A 213 9.94 1.23 32.88
C THR A 213 10.21 2.01 31.59
N ASN A 214 10.78 1.36 30.57
CA ASN A 214 11.00 1.97 29.25
C ASN A 214 9.70 2.40 28.56
N ARG A 215 8.65 1.57 28.64
CA ARG A 215 7.31 1.94 28.12
C ARG A 215 6.77 3.18 28.83
N ASN A 216 6.89 3.24 30.15
CA ASN A 216 6.42 4.36 30.95
C ASN A 216 7.24 5.63 30.70
N ALA A 217 8.56 5.53 30.51
CA ALA A 217 9.42 6.64 30.11
C ALA A 217 9.01 7.21 28.74
N LYS A 218 8.83 6.35 27.72
CA LYS A 218 8.34 6.77 26.40
C LYS A 218 6.95 7.40 26.45
N LEU A 219 6.05 6.88 27.29
CA LEU A 219 4.74 7.48 27.49
C LEU A 219 4.83 8.86 28.16
N ARG A 220 5.73 9.04 29.12
CA ARG A 220 6.01 10.35 29.74
C ARG A 220 6.58 11.33 28.72
N GLU A 221 7.56 10.92 27.92
CA GLU A 221 8.12 11.73 26.84
C GLU A 221 7.07 12.09 25.79
N SER A 222 6.22 11.14 25.37
CA SER A 222 5.14 11.41 24.42
C SER A 222 4.08 12.36 25.00
N LYS A 223 3.76 12.25 26.28
CA LYS A 223 2.86 13.20 26.95
C LYS A 223 3.49 14.59 27.07
N ALA A 224 4.78 14.67 27.39
CA ALA A 224 5.51 15.93 27.46
C ALA A 224 5.68 16.59 26.09
N SER A 225 5.94 15.80 25.03
CA SER A 225 6.02 16.30 23.66
C SER A 225 4.66 16.68 23.11
N LYS A 226 3.59 15.94 23.41
CA LYS A 226 2.22 16.37 23.12
C LYS A 226 1.85 17.63 23.89
N SER A 227 2.23 17.76 25.16
CA SER A 227 2.01 18.98 25.94
C SER A 227 2.77 20.17 25.37
N ARG A 228 4.03 20.00 24.94
CA ARG A 228 4.81 21.04 24.24
C ARG A 228 4.22 21.37 22.88
N ALA A 229 3.93 20.37 22.04
CA ALA A 229 3.31 20.56 20.74
C ALA A 229 1.94 21.24 20.87
N GLN A 230 1.13 20.87 21.88
CA GLN A 230 -0.14 21.51 22.18
C GLN A 230 0.04 22.93 22.72
N LYS A 231 1.17 23.25 23.37
CA LYS A 231 1.56 24.62 23.77
C LYS A 231 1.99 25.47 22.58
N ASP A 232 2.77 24.89 21.66
CA ASP A 232 3.25 25.53 20.43
C ASP A 232 2.15 25.62 19.35
N MET A 233 1.08 24.84 19.51
CA MET A 233 -0.12 24.82 18.67
C MET A 233 -1.37 25.40 19.32
N VAL A 234 -1.29 25.95 20.54
CA VAL A 234 -2.37 26.85 20.94
C VAL A 234 -2.27 28.01 19.97
N PHE A 235 -3.14 27.99 18.97
CA PHE A 235 -3.53 29.16 18.23
C PHE A 235 -4.04 30.12 19.31
N GLN A 236 -3.14 30.94 19.83
CA GLN A 236 -3.50 31.98 20.76
C GLN A 236 -4.33 32.94 19.91
N GLU A 237 -5.66 32.88 20.05
CA GLU A 237 -6.58 33.84 19.41
C GLU A 237 -6.13 35.29 19.65
N SER A 238 -5.44 35.55 20.77
CA SER A 238 -4.81 36.82 21.10
C SER A 238 -3.67 37.27 20.17
N ASN A 239 -3.10 36.37 19.36
CA ASN A 239 -2.00 36.65 18.42
C ASN A 239 -2.48 36.75 16.97
N VAL A 240 -3.78 36.57 16.71
CA VAL A 240 -4.37 36.93 15.42
C VAL A 240 -4.70 38.41 15.48
N GLU A 241 -4.16 39.20 14.55
CA GLU A 241 -4.60 40.59 14.40
C GLU A 241 -6.11 40.60 14.17
N GLU A 242 -6.85 41.22 15.08
CA GLU A 242 -8.29 41.37 14.96
C GLU A 242 -8.60 42.13 13.66
N HIS A 243 -9.25 41.45 12.71
CA HIS A 243 -9.68 42.11 11.50
C HIS A 243 -10.91 42.96 11.80
N TYR A 244 -10.70 44.26 11.91
CA TYR A 244 -11.77 45.24 12.04
C TYR A 244 -12.21 45.71 10.66
N SER A 245 -13.39 45.26 10.19
CA SER A 245 -13.99 45.67 8.90
C SER A 245 -14.71 47.03 8.96
N GLY A 246 -14.44 47.85 9.99
CA GLY A 246 -15.08 49.14 10.20
C GLY A 246 -16.43 49.07 10.93
N PRO A 247 -17.08 50.23 11.18
CA PRO A 247 -18.45 50.24 11.69
C PRO A 247 -19.44 49.75 10.63
N LEU A 248 -20.52 49.10 11.08
CA LEU A 248 -21.65 48.69 10.25
C LEU A 248 -22.53 49.90 9.91
N SER A 249 -22.01 50.83 9.10
CA SER A 249 -22.59 52.15 8.85
C SER A 249 -23.40 52.26 7.56
N GLU A 250 -23.14 51.41 6.57
CA GLU A 250 -23.78 51.51 5.26
C GLU A 250 -25.18 50.91 5.32
N GLU A 251 -26.20 51.71 5.05
CA GLU A 251 -27.59 51.29 5.15
C GLU A 251 -28.20 51.07 3.76
N CYS A 252 -28.85 49.92 3.57
CA CYS A 252 -29.58 49.66 2.34
C CYS A 252 -30.78 50.61 2.22
N SER A 253 -30.89 51.29 1.08
CA SER A 253 -31.99 52.24 0.78
C SER A 253 -33.39 51.60 0.72
N HIS A 254 -33.47 50.28 0.55
CA HIS A 254 -34.74 49.56 0.39
C HIS A 254 -35.23 48.87 1.67
N CYS A 255 -34.34 48.16 2.38
CA CYS A 255 -34.72 47.37 3.56
C CYS A 255 -34.05 47.81 4.86
N HIS A 256 -33.26 48.90 4.82
CA HIS A 256 -32.58 49.47 5.99
C HIS A 256 -31.59 48.52 6.70
N ALA A 257 -31.25 47.39 6.07
CA ALA A 257 -30.20 46.50 6.57
C ALA A 257 -28.86 47.21 6.57
N ARG A 258 -28.10 47.07 7.67
CA ARG A 258 -26.78 47.67 7.83
C ARG A 258 -25.68 46.72 7.37
N HIS A 259 -24.69 47.27 6.67
CA HIS A 259 -23.58 46.56 6.04
C HIS A 259 -22.24 47.19 6.36
N PHE A 260 -21.17 46.39 6.23
CA PHE A 260 -19.81 46.91 6.28
C PHE A 260 -19.47 47.56 4.94
N LYS A 261 -18.62 48.60 4.97
CA LYS A 261 -18.22 49.32 3.76
C LYS A 261 -17.59 48.42 2.69
N ASP A 262 -16.84 47.40 3.13
CA ASP A 262 -16.16 46.45 2.24
C ASP A 262 -17.11 45.43 1.59
N GLU A 263 -18.34 45.28 2.11
CA GLU A 263 -19.38 44.43 1.51
C GLU A 263 -20.09 45.12 0.32
N VAL A 264 -20.03 46.46 0.24
CA VAL A 264 -20.69 47.26 -0.79
C VAL A 264 -19.88 47.22 -2.08
N LYS A 265 -20.18 46.27 -2.97
CA LYS A 265 -19.50 46.12 -4.25
C LYS A 265 -20.19 46.96 -5.34
N GLY A 266 -19.72 48.18 -5.56
CA GLY A 266 -20.16 49.02 -6.69
C GLY A 266 -19.72 50.48 -6.56
N LYS A 267 -19.64 51.22 -7.69
CA LYS A 267 -19.35 52.67 -7.69
C LYS A 267 -20.54 53.52 -7.21
N LYS A 268 -21.73 52.93 -7.09
CA LYS A 268 -22.93 53.57 -6.54
C LYS A 268 -23.24 52.93 -5.20
N LEU A 269 -23.35 53.74 -4.14
CA LEU A 269 -23.74 53.28 -2.80
C LEU A 269 -25.07 52.50 -2.79
N ASP A 270 -25.92 52.69 -3.81
CA ASP A 270 -27.25 52.08 -3.91
C ASP A 270 -27.27 50.60 -4.33
N THR A 271 -26.12 49.99 -4.65
CA THR A 271 -26.07 48.61 -5.19
C THR A 271 -25.79 47.53 -4.14
N ILE A 272 -26.38 47.65 -2.95
CA ILE A 272 -26.40 46.55 -1.98
C ILE A 272 -27.48 45.55 -2.41
N THR A 273 -27.10 44.58 -3.23
CA THR A 273 -28.02 43.56 -3.76
C THR A 273 -28.19 42.36 -2.81
N PHE A 274 -27.26 42.14 -1.90
CA PHE A 274 -27.19 40.91 -1.11
C PHE A 274 -28.32 40.77 -0.07
N CYS A 275 -28.88 41.88 0.43
CA CYS A 275 -29.87 41.84 1.51
C CYS A 275 -31.30 41.57 1.02
N CYS A 276 -31.82 42.38 0.10
CA CYS A 276 -33.21 42.32 -0.38
C CYS A 276 -33.32 42.15 -1.90
N GLY A 277 -32.21 41.85 -2.60
CA GLY A 277 -32.20 41.81 -4.05
C GLY A 277 -32.44 43.18 -4.69
N ALA A 278 -31.93 44.27 -4.10
CA ALA A 278 -32.20 45.65 -4.53
C ALA A 278 -33.72 46.03 -4.52
N GLY A 279 -34.43 45.57 -3.50
CA GLY A 279 -35.84 45.92 -3.26
C GLY A 279 -36.86 44.88 -3.76
N ASP A 280 -36.41 43.80 -4.39
CA ASP A 280 -37.28 42.70 -4.83
C ASP A 280 -37.99 42.00 -3.65
N VAL A 281 -37.35 41.96 -2.49
CA VAL A 281 -37.88 41.32 -1.28
C VAL A 281 -38.31 42.37 -0.25
N LYS A 282 -39.63 42.47 -0.03
CA LYS A 282 -40.21 43.27 1.06
C LYS A 282 -40.25 42.44 2.35
N LEU A 283 -39.51 42.89 3.36
CA LEU A 283 -39.38 42.19 4.66
C LEU A 283 -40.29 42.78 5.75
N ASP A 284 -40.63 44.07 5.67
CA ASP A 284 -41.34 44.79 6.74
C ASP A 284 -42.67 44.14 7.12
N ASP A 285 -43.45 43.71 6.13
CA ASP A 285 -44.75 43.07 6.35
C ASP A 285 -44.65 41.66 6.98
N LYS A 286 -43.48 41.01 6.93
CA LYS A 286 -43.32 39.61 7.35
C LYS A 286 -42.89 39.44 8.82
N PHE A 287 -42.39 40.49 9.45
CA PHE A 287 -41.83 40.43 10.80
C PHE A 287 -42.62 41.25 11.84
N VAL A 288 -43.81 41.75 11.48
CA VAL A 288 -44.66 42.54 12.38
C VAL A 288 -45.15 41.71 13.57
N ASP A 289 -45.46 40.42 13.35
CA ASP A 289 -46.05 39.52 14.35
C ASP A 289 -45.01 38.59 14.99
N PHE A 290 -43.92 39.15 15.49
CA PHE A 290 -42.93 38.34 16.21
C PHE A 290 -43.44 37.92 17.59
N PRO A 291 -43.36 36.64 17.98
CA PRO A 291 -43.84 36.19 19.29
C PRO A 291 -43.23 37.01 20.45
N PRO A 292 -44.06 37.55 21.36
CA PRO A 292 -43.57 38.44 22.44
C PRO A 292 -42.44 37.82 23.26
N LEU A 293 -42.54 36.52 23.56
CA LEU A 293 -41.50 35.78 24.28
C LEU A 293 -40.14 35.89 23.59
N ILE A 294 -40.08 35.64 22.28
CA ILE A 294 -38.81 35.70 21.55
C ILE A 294 -38.33 37.15 21.47
N LYS A 295 -39.24 38.11 21.28
CA LYS A 295 -38.91 39.54 21.28
C LYS A 295 -38.20 39.94 22.57
N ASP A 296 -38.76 39.56 23.71
CA ASP A 296 -38.23 39.91 25.03
C ASP A 296 -36.88 39.24 25.28
N LEU A 297 -36.70 37.99 24.82
CA LEU A 297 -35.43 37.29 24.92
C LEU A 297 -34.33 37.93 24.06
N PHE A 298 -34.64 38.46 22.87
CA PHE A 298 -33.67 39.13 21.99
C PHE A 298 -33.41 40.60 22.31
N VAL A 299 -34.43 41.38 22.69
CA VAL A 299 -34.25 42.80 23.01
C VAL A 299 -33.69 42.95 24.42
N GLY A 300 -34.22 42.17 25.37
CA GLY A 300 -33.99 42.38 26.79
C GLY A 300 -34.85 43.53 27.33
N SER A 301 -34.90 43.66 28.66
CA SER A 301 -35.67 44.70 29.36
C SER A 301 -34.81 45.33 30.45
N SER A 302 -35.24 46.49 30.96
CA SER A 302 -34.64 47.12 32.14
C SER A 302 -34.87 46.30 33.41
N ASP A 303 -35.88 45.44 33.43
CA ASP A 303 -36.11 44.51 34.54
C ASP A 303 -34.96 43.50 34.67
N LYS A 304 -34.42 43.37 35.88
CA LYS A 304 -33.26 42.53 36.18
C LYS A 304 -33.55 41.05 35.91
N PHE A 305 -34.77 40.61 36.18
CA PHE A 305 -35.16 39.21 35.95
C PHE A 305 -35.19 38.90 34.45
N MET A 306 -35.92 39.69 33.67
CA MET A 306 -35.98 39.54 32.21
C MET A 306 -34.62 39.73 31.52
N ASN A 307 -33.79 40.65 32.01
CA ASN A 307 -32.44 40.84 31.48
C ASN A 307 -31.54 39.61 31.75
N GLY A 308 -31.68 38.97 32.91
CA GLY A 308 -31.00 37.70 33.23
C GLY A 308 -31.37 36.59 32.24
N ARG A 309 -32.66 36.47 31.93
CA ARG A 309 -33.18 35.50 30.95
C ARG A 309 -32.68 35.80 29.53
N SER A 310 -32.77 37.05 29.10
CA SER A 310 -32.25 37.52 27.80
C SER A 310 -30.74 37.21 27.66
N LYS A 311 -29.95 37.44 28.72
CA LYS A 311 -28.53 37.13 28.74
C LYS A 311 -28.25 35.63 28.62
N ASN A 312 -28.97 34.79 29.35
CA ASN A 312 -28.82 33.33 29.24
C ASN A 312 -29.16 32.86 27.82
N PHE A 313 -30.28 33.33 27.28
CA PHE A 313 -30.74 32.99 25.93
C PHE A 313 -29.72 33.38 24.86
N LYS A 314 -29.23 34.63 24.86
CA LYS A 314 -28.23 35.09 23.90
C LYS A 314 -26.90 34.35 24.02
N THR A 315 -26.45 34.10 25.25
CA THR A 315 -25.19 33.37 25.51
C THR A 315 -25.27 31.93 25.00
N ASN A 316 -26.44 31.28 25.16
CA ASN A 316 -26.65 29.89 24.81
C ASN A 316 -27.51 29.69 23.53
N ILE A 317 -27.65 30.71 22.68
CA ILE A 317 -28.62 30.71 21.56
C ILE A 317 -28.42 29.52 20.61
N ARG A 318 -27.16 29.13 20.38
CA ARG A 318 -26.82 27.97 19.56
C ARG A 318 -27.31 26.65 20.18
N GLN A 319 -27.24 26.52 21.50
CA GLN A 319 -27.72 25.34 22.22
C GLN A 319 -29.25 25.27 22.15
N PHE A 320 -29.95 26.39 22.40
CA PHE A 320 -31.40 26.46 22.22
C PHE A 320 -31.79 26.06 20.79
N ASN A 321 -31.20 26.69 19.76
CA ASN A 321 -31.51 26.36 18.36
C ASN A 321 -31.23 24.89 18.02
N THR A 322 -30.13 24.33 18.53
CA THR A 322 -29.79 22.91 18.33
C THR A 322 -30.78 21.99 19.04
N ALA A 323 -31.23 22.35 20.25
CA ALA A 323 -32.23 21.59 20.98
C ALA A 323 -33.51 21.48 20.13
N PHE A 324 -33.99 22.59 19.56
CA PHE A 324 -35.22 22.65 18.75
C PHE A 324 -35.10 22.15 17.31
N ALA A 325 -33.96 21.54 16.93
CA ALA A 325 -33.82 20.93 15.61
C ALA A 325 -34.70 19.68 15.47
N THR A 326 -35.47 19.60 14.38
CA THR A 326 -36.34 18.45 14.05
C THR A 326 -35.59 17.34 13.31
N ALA A 327 -34.51 17.69 12.61
CA ALA A 327 -33.69 16.77 11.84
C ALA A 327 -32.21 16.88 12.25
N SER A 328 -31.51 15.76 12.11
CA SER A 328 -30.06 15.71 12.29
C SER A 328 -29.34 16.01 10.97
N LEU A 329 -28.18 16.65 11.05
CA LEU A 329 -27.32 16.83 9.89
C LEU A 329 -26.59 15.52 9.59
N GLY A 330 -26.89 14.92 8.45
CA GLY A 330 -26.18 13.79 7.89
C GLY A 330 -25.15 14.25 6.87
N ALA A 331 -23.88 13.97 7.14
CA ALA A 331 -22.79 14.28 6.24
C ALA A 331 -21.65 13.28 6.46
N THR A 332 -20.95 12.91 5.39
CA THR A 332 -19.67 12.22 5.49
C THR A 332 -18.61 13.23 5.93
N LEU A 333 -18.33 13.23 7.23
CA LEU A 333 -17.34 14.11 7.84
C LEU A 333 -15.96 13.46 7.74
N ASP A 334 -15.11 14.04 6.91
CA ASP A 334 -13.67 13.79 6.93
C ASP A 334 -13.00 14.87 7.79
N THR A 335 -12.23 14.45 8.79
CA THR A 335 -11.30 15.36 9.46
C THR A 335 -10.01 15.39 8.64
N PRO A 336 -9.62 16.54 8.07
CA PRO A 336 -8.37 16.62 7.32
C PRO A 336 -7.20 16.23 8.24
N PRO A 337 -6.27 15.38 7.77
CA PRO A 337 -5.11 15.01 8.57
C PRO A 337 -4.21 16.23 8.75
N GLY A 338 -3.95 16.61 9.99
CA GLY A 338 -3.10 17.75 10.31
C GLY A 338 -3.41 18.32 11.67
N ASN A 339 -2.56 19.24 12.10
CA ASN A 339 -2.71 19.92 13.37
C ASN A 339 -3.01 21.42 13.12
N GLY A 340 -4.14 21.72 12.48
CA GLY A 340 -4.63 23.09 12.26
C GLY A 340 -5.86 23.42 13.13
N PRO A 341 -6.45 24.62 12.97
CA PRO A 341 -7.74 24.98 13.57
C PRO A 341 -8.80 23.92 13.25
N TYR A 342 -9.77 23.73 14.16
CA TYR A 342 -10.83 22.72 13.97
C TYR A 342 -11.58 22.96 12.67
N THR A 343 -11.34 22.09 11.70
CA THR A 343 -11.98 22.09 10.39
C THR A 343 -12.55 20.69 10.16
N PHE A 344 -13.75 20.63 9.60
CA PHE A 344 -14.35 19.39 9.12
C PHE A 344 -14.63 19.55 7.63
N LYS A 345 -14.28 18.52 6.86
CA LYS A 345 -14.54 18.46 5.43
C LYS A 345 -15.78 17.61 5.23
N ILE A 346 -16.78 18.16 4.55
CA ILE A 346 -17.91 17.38 4.09
C ILE A 346 -17.60 16.90 2.67
N HIS A 347 -17.67 15.59 2.45
CA HIS A 347 -17.55 15.00 1.12
C HIS A 347 -18.93 14.49 0.65
N GLY A 348 -19.35 14.87 -0.55
CA GLY A 348 -20.64 14.47 -1.12
C GLY A 348 -21.80 15.38 -0.71
N GLN A 349 -23.02 14.84 -0.72
CA GLN A 349 -24.25 15.57 -0.44
C GLN A 349 -24.51 15.66 1.08
N VAL A 350 -24.98 16.83 1.51
CA VAL A 350 -25.52 17.03 2.86
C VAL A 350 -26.98 16.63 2.85
N TYR A 351 -27.38 15.76 3.77
CA TYR A 351 -28.78 15.36 3.94
C TYR A 351 -29.26 15.72 5.34
N HIS A 352 -30.54 16.12 5.45
CA HIS A 352 -31.20 16.26 6.75
C HIS A 352 -31.89 14.94 7.08
N SER A 353 -31.35 14.20 8.04
CA SER A 353 -31.90 12.91 8.45
C SER A 353 -32.91 13.12 9.57
N VAL A 354 -34.19 12.89 9.26
CA VAL A 354 -35.26 12.71 10.24
C VAL A 354 -35.22 11.24 10.69
N GLY A 355 -35.05 11.02 11.99
CA GLY A 355 -34.98 9.67 12.56
C GLY A 355 -36.33 8.93 12.52
N PRO A 356 -36.35 7.65 12.94
CA PRO A 356 -37.61 6.93 13.15
C PRO A 356 -38.50 7.67 14.16
N LEU A 357 -39.81 7.38 14.16
CA LEU A 357 -40.79 8.02 15.07
C LEU A 357 -40.39 7.84 16.54
N HIS A 358 -40.02 6.60 16.89
CA HIS A 358 -39.59 6.24 18.24
C HIS A 358 -38.08 6.01 18.32
N PRO A 359 -37.46 6.29 19.48
CA PRO A 359 -36.09 5.88 19.71
C PRO A 359 -35.97 4.35 19.72
N PRO A 360 -34.84 3.78 19.27
CA PRO A 360 -34.56 2.35 19.45
C PRO A 360 -34.58 1.97 20.93
N SER A 361 -34.95 0.72 21.23
CA SER A 361 -35.03 0.21 22.61
C SER A 361 -33.81 0.58 23.46
N GLY A 362 -34.06 1.23 24.61
CA GLY A 362 -33.04 1.68 25.56
C GLY A 362 -32.30 2.98 25.18
N LYS A 363 -32.70 3.70 24.13
CA LYS A 363 -32.13 5.01 23.78
C LYS A 363 -33.09 6.15 24.11
N THR A 364 -32.55 7.32 24.42
CA THR A 364 -33.34 8.54 24.65
C THR A 364 -33.86 9.13 23.34
N PRO A 365 -35.07 9.72 23.34
CA PRO A 365 -35.61 10.46 22.19
C PRO A 365 -34.69 11.59 21.72
N LYS A 366 -34.57 11.79 20.41
CA LYS A 366 -33.76 12.87 19.81
C LYS A 366 -34.47 13.57 18.65
N TYR A 367 -34.16 14.86 18.48
CA TYR A 367 -34.65 15.70 17.38
C TYR A 367 -36.19 15.66 17.28
N GLY A 368 -36.74 15.33 16.11
CA GLY A 368 -38.18 15.19 15.85
C GLY A 368 -38.91 14.30 16.87
N GLN A 369 -38.26 13.26 17.41
CA GLN A 369 -38.85 12.32 18.37
C GLN A 369 -39.30 13.01 19.66
N ILE A 370 -38.67 14.12 20.03
CA ILE A 370 -38.98 14.84 21.26
C ILE A 370 -40.36 15.54 21.16
N TYR A 371 -40.85 15.81 19.95
CA TYR A 371 -42.14 16.47 19.75
C TYR A 371 -43.35 15.56 19.99
N PHE A 372 -43.15 14.24 20.13
CA PHE A 372 -44.22 13.29 20.53
C PHE A 372 -44.45 13.26 22.03
N LEU A 373 -43.50 13.79 22.82
CA LEU A 373 -43.60 13.82 24.27
C LEU A 373 -44.42 15.02 24.73
N ASP A 374 -45.03 14.91 25.90
CA ASP A 374 -45.66 16.04 26.57
C ASP A 374 -44.65 17.17 26.81
N SER A 375 -45.10 18.43 26.77
CA SER A 375 -44.22 19.62 26.85
C SER A 375 -43.22 19.57 28.01
N ARG A 376 -43.64 19.03 29.16
CA ARG A 376 -42.79 18.87 30.35
C ARG A 376 -41.75 17.76 30.19
N GLN A 377 -42.14 16.59 29.67
CA GLN A 377 -41.22 15.49 29.40
C GLN A 377 -40.20 15.87 28.32
N ALA A 378 -40.66 16.56 27.27
CA ALA A 378 -39.81 17.11 26.22
C ALA A 378 -38.75 18.09 26.79
N ALA A 379 -39.14 18.95 27.74
CA ALA A 379 -38.22 19.86 28.41
C ALA A 379 -37.17 19.11 29.23
N GLU A 380 -37.58 18.09 29.99
CA GLU A 380 -36.68 17.26 30.79
C GLU A 380 -35.66 16.51 29.90
N GLU A 381 -36.11 15.89 28.81
CA GLU A 381 -35.22 15.22 27.85
C GLU A 381 -34.24 16.19 27.18
N ARG A 382 -34.69 17.39 26.81
CA ARG A 382 -33.82 18.44 26.25
C ARG A 382 -32.81 18.95 27.27
N MET A 383 -33.18 19.06 28.55
CA MET A 383 -32.28 19.51 29.60
C MET A 383 -31.29 18.42 30.04
N ASN A 384 -31.66 17.14 29.92
CA ASN A 384 -30.77 16.00 30.17
C ASN A 384 -29.63 15.88 29.14
N ALA A 385 -29.76 16.54 27.98
CA ALA A 385 -28.68 16.60 27.01
C ALA A 385 -27.47 17.37 27.58
N LYS A 386 -26.29 16.74 27.54
CA LYS A 386 -25.02 17.33 28.03
C LYS A 386 -24.70 18.70 27.40
N SER A 387 -25.22 18.98 26.21
CA SER A 387 -25.03 20.24 25.50
C SER A 387 -25.83 21.41 26.09
N ASN A 388 -26.87 21.14 26.89
CA ASN A 388 -27.85 22.14 27.31
C ASN A 388 -27.76 22.47 28.81
N THR A 389 -26.68 22.05 29.48
CA THR A 389 -26.49 22.24 30.93
C THR A 389 -26.44 23.71 31.35
N SER A 390 -26.07 24.62 30.45
CA SER A 390 -26.04 26.07 30.70
C SER A 390 -27.33 26.79 30.29
N CYS A 391 -28.29 26.10 29.67
CA CYS A 391 -29.58 26.68 29.28
C CYS A 391 -30.51 26.82 30.49
N ASP A 392 -31.32 27.88 30.49
CA ASP A 392 -32.38 28.05 31.48
C ASP A 392 -33.58 27.11 31.17
N LYS A 393 -34.01 26.33 32.18
CA LYS A 393 -35.11 25.37 32.06
C LYS A 393 -36.45 26.05 31.75
N THR A 394 -36.73 27.19 32.38
CA THR A 394 -38.00 27.92 32.19
C THR A 394 -38.12 28.46 30.77
N ILE A 395 -37.01 28.98 30.23
CA ILE A 395 -36.94 29.42 28.83
C ILE A 395 -37.17 28.21 27.91
N MET A 396 -36.56 27.06 28.19
CA MET A 396 -36.75 25.85 27.38
C MET A 396 -38.23 25.41 27.35
N GLU A 397 -38.90 25.38 28.50
CA GLU A 397 -40.32 25.02 28.61
C GLU A 397 -41.23 25.97 27.84
N GLU A 398 -41.06 27.27 28.02
CA GLU A 398 -41.85 28.29 27.32
C GLU A 398 -41.63 28.25 25.79
N LEU A 399 -40.39 27.99 25.36
CA LEU A 399 -40.06 27.82 23.93
C LEU A 399 -40.69 26.55 23.35
N ILE A 400 -40.79 25.46 24.12
CA ILE A 400 -41.48 24.23 23.66
C ILE A 400 -42.96 24.52 23.42
N ILE A 401 -43.62 25.18 24.37
CA ILE A 401 -45.04 25.54 24.25
C ILE A 401 -45.23 26.46 23.04
N LEU A 402 -44.38 27.48 22.90
CA LEU A 402 -44.45 28.39 21.77
C LEU A 402 -44.25 27.64 20.44
N MET A 403 -43.25 26.78 20.34
CA MET A 403 -42.96 26.02 19.12
C MET A 403 -44.12 25.08 18.75
N ALA A 404 -44.75 24.42 19.72
CA ALA A 404 -45.95 23.62 19.47
C ALA A 404 -47.11 24.48 18.92
N ASP A 405 -47.24 25.73 19.39
CA ASP A 405 -48.31 26.63 18.97
C ASP A 405 -48.08 27.32 17.62
N ILE A 406 -46.84 27.70 17.28
CA ILE A 406 -46.58 28.49 16.07
C ILE A 406 -45.96 27.67 14.93
N ASN A 407 -45.17 26.63 15.22
CA ASN A 407 -44.37 25.96 14.21
C ASN A 407 -45.16 24.81 13.56
N ILE A 408 -45.46 24.97 12.26
CA ILE A 408 -46.21 23.97 11.47
C ILE A 408 -45.57 22.58 11.47
N PHE A 409 -44.24 22.48 11.54
CA PHE A 409 -43.55 21.20 11.58
C PHE A 409 -43.69 20.55 12.95
N ALA A 410 -43.55 21.33 14.03
CA ALA A 410 -43.77 20.83 15.39
C ALA A 410 -45.20 20.29 15.56
N LYS A 411 -46.20 21.02 15.05
CA LYS A 411 -47.59 20.55 15.00
C LYS A 411 -47.75 19.27 14.20
N SER A 412 -47.08 19.15 13.07
CA SER A 412 -47.14 17.95 12.23
C SER A 412 -46.61 16.72 12.99
N PHE A 413 -45.51 16.86 13.76
CA PHE A 413 -45.02 15.78 14.63
C PHE A 413 -46.04 15.39 15.71
N GLN A 414 -46.69 16.35 16.38
CA GLN A 414 -47.73 16.03 17.37
C GLN A 414 -48.91 15.27 16.74
N MET A 415 -49.42 15.75 15.59
CA MET A 415 -50.50 15.06 14.88
C MET A 415 -50.14 13.64 14.49
N MET A 416 -48.89 13.37 14.12
CA MET A 416 -48.43 12.01 13.80
C MET A 416 -48.43 11.09 15.03
N GLY A 417 -48.06 11.60 16.21
CA GLY A 417 -48.20 10.86 17.47
C GLY A 417 -49.66 10.53 17.79
N ASP A 418 -50.59 11.47 17.55
CA ASP A 418 -52.03 11.22 17.72
C ASP A 418 -52.59 10.19 16.73
N VAL A 419 -52.09 10.20 15.49
CA VAL A 419 -52.47 9.21 14.46
C VAL A 419 -52.00 7.82 14.86
N GLU A 420 -50.78 7.69 15.38
CA GLU A 420 -50.25 6.41 15.85
C GLU A 420 -51.02 5.86 17.04
N ARG A 421 -51.26 6.66 18.08
CA ARG A 421 -52.04 6.22 19.25
C ARG A 421 -53.44 5.74 18.88
N ARG A 422 -54.14 6.47 17.99
CA ARG A 422 -55.48 6.06 17.55
C ARG A 422 -55.47 4.73 16.80
N GLU A 423 -54.49 4.51 15.94
CA GLU A 423 -54.34 3.25 15.23
C GLU A 423 -54.01 2.08 16.18
N GLU A 424 -53.18 2.31 17.20
CA GLU A 424 -52.88 1.31 18.24
C GLU A 424 -54.12 0.96 19.07
N GLU A 425 -54.88 1.97 19.51
CA GLU A 425 -56.13 1.78 20.25
C GLU A 425 -57.17 1.02 19.41
N GLU A 426 -57.34 1.38 18.14
CA GLU A 426 -58.23 0.67 17.21
C GLU A 426 -57.75 -0.76 16.93
N ALA A 427 -56.44 -0.99 16.83
CA ALA A 427 -55.88 -2.32 16.62
C ALA A 427 -56.17 -3.24 17.81
N ILE A 428 -55.98 -2.73 19.02
CA ILE A 428 -56.31 -3.43 20.28
C ILE A 428 -57.82 -3.73 20.34
N LEU A 429 -58.67 -2.75 20.00
CA LEU A 429 -60.13 -2.92 20.04
C LEU A 429 -60.61 -4.02 19.07
N ASN A 430 -59.95 -4.13 17.92
CA ASN A 430 -60.32 -5.06 16.86
C ASN A 430 -59.53 -6.39 16.87
N ASP A 431 -58.75 -6.66 17.93
CA ASP A 431 -57.89 -7.84 18.08
C ASP A 431 -57.00 -8.11 16.85
N ARG A 432 -56.41 -7.02 16.32
CA ARG A 432 -55.51 -7.04 15.16
C ARG A 432 -54.17 -6.40 15.50
N GLU A 433 -53.15 -6.69 14.70
CA GLU A 433 -51.90 -5.95 14.78
C GLU A 433 -52.06 -4.52 14.21
N ALA A 434 -51.35 -3.56 14.80
CA ALA A 434 -51.36 -2.16 14.36
C ALA A 434 -50.69 -2.01 12.99
N ASN A 435 -51.30 -1.24 12.09
CA ASN A 435 -50.73 -1.02 10.78
C ASN A 435 -49.48 -0.13 10.87
N PRO A 436 -48.44 -0.40 10.08
CA PRO A 436 -47.22 0.41 10.11
C PRO A 436 -47.46 1.80 9.53
N ILE A 437 -47.46 2.82 10.39
CA ILE A 437 -47.55 4.23 9.97
C ILE A 437 -46.19 4.70 9.48
N ARG A 438 -46.16 5.32 8.29
CA ARG A 438 -44.94 5.87 7.68
C ARG A 438 -45.08 7.36 7.46
N MET A 439 -44.06 8.12 7.87
CA MET A 439 -43.92 9.52 7.46
C MET A 439 -43.41 9.56 6.03
N VAL A 440 -44.26 9.98 5.10
CA VAL A 440 -43.87 10.19 3.69
C VAL A 440 -43.78 11.69 3.46
N PHE A 441 -42.56 12.17 3.21
CA PHE A 441 -42.38 13.48 2.58
C PHE A 441 -42.62 13.26 1.08
N ASP A 442 -43.79 13.67 0.60
CA ASP A 442 -44.19 13.44 -0.79
C ASP A 442 -43.32 14.27 -1.74
N VAL A 443 -42.33 13.61 -2.35
CA VAL A 443 -41.35 14.22 -3.26
C VAL A 443 -41.94 14.48 -4.65
N ASP A 444 -43.10 13.87 -4.95
CA ASP A 444 -43.77 13.95 -6.25
C ASP A 444 -44.87 15.03 -6.29
N SER A 445 -44.98 15.84 -5.23
CA SER A 445 -45.88 16.99 -5.21
C SER A 445 -45.46 17.99 -6.29
N PRO A 446 -46.36 18.40 -7.22
CA PRO A 446 -46.05 19.37 -8.28
C PRO A 446 -45.68 20.78 -7.77
N LYS A 447 -45.69 20.99 -6.44
CA LYS A 447 -45.26 22.22 -5.76
C LYS A 447 -43.97 22.06 -4.94
N LEU A 448 -43.25 20.95 -5.08
CA LEU A 448 -42.01 20.73 -4.33
C LEU A 448 -40.85 21.54 -4.93
N ASP A 449 -40.19 22.36 -4.11
CA ASP A 449 -38.94 23.02 -4.51
C ASP A 449 -37.80 22.01 -4.47
N LEU A 450 -37.41 21.52 -5.65
CA LEU A 450 -36.33 20.55 -5.85
C LEU A 450 -34.94 21.04 -5.35
N ARG A 451 -34.80 22.33 -5.00
CA ARG A 451 -33.56 22.86 -4.41
C ARG A 451 -33.46 22.65 -2.89
N ARG A 452 -34.53 22.13 -2.25
CA ARG A 452 -34.65 22.02 -0.79
C ARG A 452 -34.41 20.62 -0.23
N TYR A 453 -34.22 19.61 -1.08
CA TYR A 453 -34.05 18.20 -0.71
C TYR A 453 -32.89 17.55 -1.47
#